data_AF-A0A416R693-F1
#
_entry.id   AF-A0A416R693-F1
#
_cell.length_a   1.000
_cell.length_b   1.000
_cell.length_c   1.000
_cell.angle_alpha   90.00
_cell.angle_beta   90.00
_cell.angle_gamma   90.00
#
_symmetry.space_group_name_H-M   'P 1'
#
loop_
_entity.id
_entity.type
_entity.pdbx_description
1 polymer ?
#
loop_
_entity_poly.entity_id
_entity_poly.type
_entity_poly.pdbx_seq_one_letter_code
_entity_poly.pdbx_strand_id
1 'polypeptide(L)'
;AGISTKVAAGLLAGVIAVGGATAGITTLMNREEAAPPPVVEVVDPQPDLQPLPEVVEPEPEPEPEPEQEPEPEPTTEPEPEPEPEPEPEPEPEPEATPFAVARGLSIGSPATYSNLPALTLSNDPEVTALPSTCTVAAPSVSTSGPDGEGYVTHTIRYNVTTKCHMATTKAEPSTAPYVIWFEGYSLCDYYTGTTYFTPHLDGAEGPASDSASVTGEHDGKSFTITGKASSQKLADAGSNWVESENPDYTYEIHSDLVYQITLTVRAPADYDGLMLGLNVVDQPTATDAKLNLSTANLSHYRFVRIG
;
A
#
# COMPACT_ATOMS: atom_id res chain seq x y z
N ALA A 1 -5.64 14.60 -9.84
CA ALA A 1 -5.11 13.28 -10.21
C ALA A 1 -5.17 12.43 -8.95
N GLY A 2 -6.28 11.72 -8.78
CA GLY A 2 -6.44 10.71 -7.73
C GLY A 2 -5.89 9.37 -8.22
N ILE A 3 -6.02 8.33 -7.39
CA ILE A 3 -5.40 7.05 -7.67
C ILE A 3 -6.44 6.00 -8.02
N SER A 4 -6.09 5.31 -9.08
CA SER A 4 -6.94 4.47 -9.86
C SER A 4 -6.61 3.03 -9.52
N THR A 5 -7.57 2.29 -8.97
CA THR A 5 -7.49 0.84 -8.76
C THR A 5 -7.92 0.13 -10.03
N LYS A 6 -7.07 -0.74 -10.61
CA LYS A 6 -7.33 -1.42 -11.89
C LYS A 6 -8.00 -2.76 -11.67
N VAL A 7 -9.15 -2.98 -12.29
CA VAL A 7 -9.79 -4.29 -12.36
C VAL A 7 -9.94 -4.68 -13.82
N ALA A 8 -9.22 -5.69 -14.31
CA ALA A 8 -9.59 -6.28 -15.60
C ALA A 8 -10.73 -7.29 -15.43
N ALA A 9 -11.78 -7.11 -16.21
CA ALA A 9 -12.83 -8.11 -16.39
C ALA A 9 -12.53 -8.87 -17.70
N GLY A 10 -11.68 -9.89 -17.59
CA GLY A 10 -11.23 -10.69 -18.75
C GLY A 10 -11.07 -12.19 -18.50
N LEU A 11 -11.19 -12.67 -17.25
CA LEU A 11 -11.06 -14.08 -16.90
C LEU A 11 -12.08 -14.52 -15.82
N LEU A 12 -12.99 -15.41 -16.25
CA LEU A 12 -13.73 -16.42 -15.45
C LEU A 12 -14.86 -15.94 -14.48
N ALA A 13 -16.05 -16.58 -14.46
CA ALA A 13 -16.51 -17.74 -15.24
C ALA A 13 -18.04 -17.88 -15.38
N GLY A 14 -18.48 -18.12 -16.62
CA GLY A 14 -19.68 -18.89 -16.99
C GLY A 14 -19.37 -19.63 -18.30
N VAL A 15 -19.23 -20.95 -18.26
CA VAL A 15 -18.55 -21.72 -19.33
C VAL A 15 -19.38 -21.85 -20.62
N ILE A 16 -18.66 -21.80 -21.75
CA ILE A 16 -18.90 -22.27 -23.15
C ILE A 16 -18.75 -21.11 -24.16
N ALA A 17 -18.01 -21.18 -25.27
CA ALA A 17 -16.82 -21.94 -25.73
C ALA A 17 -16.35 -21.27 -27.07
N VAL A 18 -15.25 -21.59 -27.79
CA VAL A 18 -14.20 -22.64 -27.76
C VAL A 18 -12.87 -22.01 -28.26
N GLY A 19 -11.70 -22.44 -27.75
CA GLY A 19 -10.47 -22.50 -28.57
C GLY A 19 -9.22 -21.76 -28.08
N GLY A 20 -8.15 -22.52 -27.76
CA GLY A 20 -6.76 -22.12 -28.01
C GLY A 20 -6.02 -21.37 -26.90
N ALA A 21 -5.33 -22.13 -26.05
CA ALA A 21 -4.31 -21.65 -25.10
C ALA A 21 -3.21 -20.76 -25.71
N THR A 22 -2.80 -19.66 -25.05
CA THR A 22 -1.57 -19.53 -24.22
C THR A 22 -1.18 -18.06 -23.89
N ALA A 23 -0.68 -17.87 -22.65
CA ALA A 23 0.37 -16.92 -22.22
C ALA A 23 0.30 -15.39 -22.52
N GLY A 24 0.23 -14.61 -21.44
CA GLY A 24 1.08 -13.42 -21.17
C GLY A 24 0.83 -12.12 -21.95
N ILE A 25 0.41 -11.05 -21.26
CA ILE A 25 0.23 -9.71 -21.87
C ILE A 25 0.84 -8.59 -20.99
N THR A 26 2.14 -8.69 -20.69
CA THR A 26 2.92 -7.64 -20.00
C THR A 26 4.28 -7.38 -20.68
N THR A 27 4.27 -7.06 -21.98
CA THR A 27 5.52 -6.80 -22.76
C THR A 27 5.40 -5.72 -23.85
N LEU A 28 4.38 -4.85 -23.86
CA LEU A 28 4.14 -3.92 -25.00
C LEU A 28 3.93 -2.44 -24.64
N MET A 29 4.76 -1.87 -23.75
CA MET A 29 5.16 -0.46 -23.84
C MET A 29 6.65 -0.30 -23.49
N ASN A 30 7.44 0.19 -24.46
CA ASN A 30 8.88 0.47 -24.44
C ASN A 30 9.86 -0.68 -24.09
N ARG A 31 10.53 -1.19 -25.13
CA ARG A 31 11.83 -1.88 -25.03
C ARG A 31 12.86 -1.13 -25.87
N GLU A 32 13.76 -0.41 -25.21
CA GLU A 32 15.09 -0.11 -25.75
C GLU A 32 16.13 -0.94 -24.98
N GLU A 33 17.23 -1.26 -25.63
CA GLU A 33 18.03 -2.46 -25.32
C GLU A 33 19.19 -2.19 -24.34
N ALA A 34 19.23 -2.94 -23.24
CA ALA A 34 20.42 -3.09 -22.40
C ALA A 34 20.59 -4.58 -22.02
N ALA A 35 21.77 -5.13 -22.30
CA ALA A 35 22.07 -6.56 -22.09
C ALA A 35 22.35 -6.89 -20.61
N PRO A 36 22.04 -8.13 -20.15
CA PRO A 36 22.28 -8.55 -18.77
C PRO A 36 23.75 -8.92 -18.49
N PRO A 37 24.24 -8.76 -17.24
CA PRO A 37 25.52 -9.29 -16.80
C PRO A 37 25.47 -10.82 -16.56
N PRO A 38 26.62 -11.53 -16.56
CA PRO A 38 26.68 -12.98 -16.45
C PRO A 38 26.48 -13.50 -15.01
N VAL A 39 25.95 -14.72 -14.92
CA VAL A 39 25.67 -15.48 -13.69
C VAL A 39 26.95 -16.12 -13.14
N VAL A 40 27.09 -16.17 -11.81
CA VAL A 40 28.11 -17.00 -11.12
C VAL A 40 27.44 -18.21 -10.49
N GLU A 41 28.05 -19.38 -10.72
CA GLU A 41 27.54 -20.71 -10.42
C GLU A 41 27.83 -21.12 -8.97
N VAL A 42 26.88 -21.77 -8.30
CA VAL A 42 27.03 -22.24 -6.91
C VAL A 42 27.70 -23.62 -6.92
N VAL A 43 28.85 -23.74 -6.25
CA VAL A 43 29.57 -25.01 -6.08
C VAL A 43 29.28 -25.59 -4.70
N ASP A 44 28.85 -26.85 -4.67
CA ASP A 44 28.72 -27.71 -3.49
C ASP A 44 29.65 -28.93 -3.66
N PRO A 45 30.46 -29.29 -2.65
CA PRO A 45 31.05 -30.63 -2.60
C PRO A 45 30.82 -31.36 -1.26
N GLN A 46 29.95 -32.37 -1.32
CA GLN A 46 29.96 -33.69 -0.65
C GLN A 46 30.22 -33.83 0.88
N PRO A 47 29.50 -34.76 1.54
CA PRO A 47 29.84 -35.26 2.87
C PRO A 47 30.87 -36.40 2.82
N ASP A 48 31.74 -36.49 3.82
CA ASP A 48 32.50 -37.71 4.14
C ASP A 48 32.49 -37.95 5.66
N LEU A 49 32.25 -39.20 6.06
CA LEU A 49 32.16 -39.63 7.46
C LEU A 49 33.24 -40.68 7.76
N GLN A 50 34.01 -40.50 8.84
CA GLN A 50 34.31 -41.57 9.81
C GLN A 50 34.99 -41.05 11.11
N PRO A 51 34.92 -41.76 12.26
CA PRO A 51 35.10 -41.17 13.59
C PRO A 51 36.15 -41.86 14.51
N LEU A 52 36.25 -41.34 15.77
CA LEU A 52 36.87 -41.93 17.00
C LEU A 52 38.41 -41.80 17.17
N PRO A 53 38.96 -41.85 18.41
CA PRO A 53 38.46 -41.28 19.69
C PRO A 53 39.56 -40.55 20.52
N GLU A 54 39.19 -40.20 21.76
CA GLU A 54 39.95 -39.66 22.92
C GLU A 54 41.47 -39.95 23.04
N VAL A 55 42.22 -39.04 23.72
CA VAL A 55 43.27 -39.36 24.73
C VAL A 55 43.78 -38.10 25.48
N VAL A 56 43.47 -38.04 26.80
CA VAL A 56 44.35 -37.70 27.96
C VAL A 56 44.94 -36.28 28.15
N GLU A 57 44.53 -35.60 29.24
CA GLU A 57 45.28 -34.55 29.98
C GLU A 57 46.52 -35.15 30.69
N PRO A 58 47.60 -34.38 30.96
CA PRO A 58 47.66 -33.72 32.28
C PRO A 58 48.43 -32.39 32.37
N GLU A 59 47.89 -31.49 33.20
CA GLU A 59 48.51 -30.60 34.21
C GLU A 59 49.71 -29.65 33.89
N PRO A 60 49.89 -28.58 34.71
CA PRO A 60 50.66 -27.39 34.33
C PRO A 60 52.04 -27.25 35.01
N GLU A 61 52.84 -26.27 34.54
CA GLU A 61 53.88 -25.63 35.37
C GLU A 61 53.69 -24.09 35.37
N PRO A 62 53.86 -23.40 36.51
CA PRO A 62 53.74 -21.95 36.63
C PRO A 62 55.11 -21.24 36.64
N GLU A 63 55.22 -20.09 35.98
CA GLU A 63 56.38 -19.19 36.04
C GLU A 63 55.93 -17.72 35.75
N PRO A 64 56.69 -16.68 36.16
CA PRO A 64 56.47 -16.07 37.47
C PRO A 64 55.90 -14.63 37.43
N GLU A 65 55.51 -14.12 38.60
CA GLU A 65 55.05 -12.73 38.80
C GLU A 65 56.15 -11.70 38.44
N PRO A 66 55.85 -10.68 37.62
CA PRO A 66 56.64 -9.45 37.54
C PRO A 66 56.35 -8.56 38.76
N GLU A 67 57.41 -7.98 39.32
CA GLU A 67 57.36 -7.14 40.52
C GLU A 67 56.67 -5.78 40.30
N GLN A 68 56.31 -5.13 41.41
CA GLN A 68 55.57 -3.88 41.47
C GLN A 68 56.35 -2.68 40.90
N GLU A 69 55.73 -1.87 40.06
CA GLU A 69 56.10 -0.45 39.91
C GLU A 69 55.19 0.43 40.80
N PRO A 70 55.73 1.52 41.38
CA PRO A 70 55.07 2.26 42.45
C PRO A 70 53.87 3.10 41.99
N GLU A 71 52.88 3.23 42.89
CA GLU A 71 51.75 4.15 42.73
C GLU A 71 52.26 5.60 42.55
N PRO A 72 51.74 6.36 41.56
CA PRO A 72 52.00 7.80 41.48
C PRO A 72 51.35 8.52 42.67
N GLU A 73 52.08 9.48 43.26
CA GLU A 73 51.56 10.31 44.34
C GLU A 73 50.25 11.01 43.94
N PRO A 74 49.26 11.12 44.84
CA PRO A 74 48.01 11.81 44.52
C PRO A 74 48.28 13.30 44.29
N THR A 75 48.22 13.71 43.02
CA THR A 75 48.19 15.13 42.67
C THR A 75 46.97 15.78 43.31
N THR A 76 47.18 16.89 44.01
CA THR A 76 46.13 17.66 44.68
C THR A 76 44.97 17.92 43.71
N GLU A 77 43.77 17.48 44.07
CA GLU A 77 42.56 17.84 43.32
C GLU A 77 42.42 19.38 43.33
N PRO A 78 42.21 20.03 42.17
CA PRO A 78 41.77 21.41 42.17
C PRO A 78 40.39 21.49 42.85
N GLU A 79 40.14 22.52 43.65
CA GLU A 79 38.80 22.76 44.19
C GLU A 79 37.79 22.80 43.03
N PRO A 80 36.66 22.09 43.11
CA PRO A 80 35.67 22.12 42.04
C PRO A 80 35.18 23.54 41.86
N GLU A 81 35.32 24.07 40.63
CA GLU A 81 34.69 25.33 40.25
C GLU A 81 33.19 25.24 40.55
N PRO A 82 32.55 26.32 41.05
CA PRO A 82 31.12 26.28 41.35
C PRO A 82 30.35 25.88 40.09
N GLU A 83 29.54 24.82 40.21
CA GLU A 83 28.72 24.34 39.10
C GLU A 83 27.93 25.53 38.51
N PRO A 84 27.97 25.75 37.18
CA PRO A 84 27.19 26.81 36.57
C PRO A 84 25.72 26.59 36.92
N GLU A 85 25.03 27.66 37.33
CA GLU A 85 23.59 27.59 37.60
C GLU A 85 22.90 26.95 36.39
N PRO A 86 22.01 25.95 36.60
CA PRO A 86 21.38 25.24 35.49
C PRO A 86 20.67 26.26 34.61
N GLU A 87 21.02 26.27 33.32
CA GLU A 87 20.37 27.16 32.35
C GLU A 87 18.85 26.97 32.43
N PRO A 88 18.05 28.04 32.42
CA PRO A 88 16.61 27.93 32.51
C PRO A 88 16.11 27.02 31.38
N GLU A 89 15.35 25.99 31.74
CA GLU A 89 14.79 25.04 30.77
C GLU A 89 14.10 25.82 29.64
N PRO A 90 14.39 25.51 28.36
CA PRO A 90 13.79 26.22 27.25
C PRO A 90 12.27 26.12 27.34
N GLU A 91 11.57 27.25 27.20
CA GLU A 91 10.11 27.28 27.21
C GLU A 91 9.57 26.25 26.19
N PRO A 92 8.57 25.44 26.56
CA PRO A 92 8.05 24.41 25.66
C PRO A 92 7.56 25.05 24.36
N GLU A 93 8.11 24.60 23.23
CA GLU A 93 7.70 25.10 21.92
C GLU A 93 6.18 24.94 21.74
N PRO A 94 5.49 25.93 21.14
CA PRO A 94 4.04 25.84 20.94
C PRO A 94 3.71 24.67 20.02
N GLU A 95 2.80 23.80 20.49
CA GLU A 95 2.34 22.61 19.74
C GLU A 95 2.01 22.96 18.28
N ALA A 96 2.70 22.32 17.35
CA ALA A 96 2.49 22.56 15.93
C ALA A 96 1.05 22.22 15.54
N THR A 97 0.32 23.20 15.00
CA THR A 97 -1.07 22.98 14.56
C THR A 97 -1.12 21.85 13.54
N PRO A 98 -1.91 20.77 13.77
CA PRO A 98 -1.94 19.62 12.87
C PRO A 98 -2.27 20.03 11.43
N PHE A 99 -1.58 19.44 10.45
CA PHE A 99 -1.81 19.68 9.02
C PHE A 99 -3.29 19.63 8.66
N ALA A 100 -4.02 18.63 9.18
CA ALA A 100 -5.44 18.46 8.94
C ALA A 100 -6.28 19.69 9.36
N VAL A 101 -5.95 20.30 10.49
CA VAL A 101 -6.61 21.52 10.99
C VAL A 101 -6.17 22.73 10.18
N ALA A 102 -4.86 22.91 9.97
CA ALA A 102 -4.30 24.04 9.21
C ALA A 102 -4.79 24.10 7.76
N ARG A 103 -5.16 22.94 7.18
CA ARG A 103 -5.67 22.80 5.80
C ARG A 103 -7.18 22.58 5.72
N GLY A 104 -7.90 22.58 6.86
CA GLY A 104 -9.37 22.47 6.91
C GLY A 104 -9.92 21.15 6.37
N LEU A 105 -9.24 20.03 6.63
CA LEU A 105 -9.67 18.71 6.14
C LEU A 105 -11.03 18.33 6.73
N SER A 106 -11.91 17.83 5.85
CA SER A 106 -13.22 17.30 6.26
C SER A 106 -13.08 15.89 6.84
N ILE A 107 -12.77 15.81 8.13
CA ILE A 107 -12.75 14.56 8.91
C ILE A 107 -14.19 14.20 9.28
N GLY A 108 -14.61 12.97 8.97
CA GLY A 108 -15.94 12.47 9.28
C GLY A 108 -15.93 11.01 9.75
N SER A 109 -17.12 10.50 10.09
CA SER A 109 -17.32 9.08 10.38
C SER A 109 -17.25 8.22 9.10
N PRO A 110 -16.98 6.90 9.20
CA PRO A 110 -17.13 5.97 8.09
C PRO A 110 -18.51 6.10 7.41
N ALA A 111 -18.52 6.29 6.09
CA ALA A 111 -19.74 6.50 5.31
C ALA A 111 -19.64 5.81 3.94
N THR A 112 -20.79 5.44 3.38
CA THR A 112 -20.89 4.90 2.02
C THR A 112 -21.02 6.05 1.03
N TYR A 113 -20.26 5.98 -0.05
CA TYR A 113 -20.27 6.95 -1.15
C TYR A 113 -20.71 6.25 -2.44
N SER A 114 -21.82 6.70 -3.01
CA SER A 114 -22.43 6.12 -4.22
C SER A 114 -22.33 7.04 -5.42
N ASN A 115 -22.38 6.46 -6.62
CA ASN A 115 -22.27 7.15 -7.91
C ASN A 115 -20.95 7.93 -8.05
N LEU A 116 -19.88 7.42 -7.45
CA LEU A 116 -18.54 7.95 -7.65
C LEU A 116 -18.09 7.69 -9.10
N PRO A 117 -17.23 8.53 -9.68
CA PRO A 117 -16.64 8.28 -11.00
C PRO A 117 -15.92 6.92 -11.09
N ALA A 118 -16.17 6.19 -12.17
CA ALA A 118 -15.35 5.05 -12.58
C ALA A 118 -14.98 5.18 -14.06
N LEU A 119 -13.73 4.91 -14.39
CA LEU A 119 -13.21 4.99 -15.76
C LEU A 119 -13.14 3.58 -16.36
N THR A 120 -13.80 3.36 -17.49
CA THR A 120 -13.72 2.11 -18.24
C THR A 120 -12.80 2.29 -19.45
N LEU A 121 -11.89 1.34 -19.68
CA LEU A 121 -11.00 1.32 -20.84
C LEU A 121 -11.03 -0.06 -21.49
N SER A 122 -11.15 -0.10 -22.82
CA SER A 122 -10.88 -1.30 -23.63
C SER A 122 -9.68 -1.04 -24.53
N ASN A 123 -9.00 -2.10 -24.95
CA ASN A 123 -7.99 -2.06 -26.01
C ASN A 123 -8.58 -2.21 -27.42
N ASP A 124 -9.90 -2.43 -27.54
CA ASP A 124 -10.63 -2.38 -28.81
C ASP A 124 -11.03 -0.94 -29.14
N PRO A 125 -10.51 -0.31 -30.21
CA PRO A 125 -10.80 1.08 -30.55
C PRO A 125 -12.25 1.31 -31.01
N GLU A 126 -13.00 0.25 -31.32
CA GLU A 126 -14.43 0.32 -31.66
C GLU A 126 -15.34 0.11 -30.44
N VAL A 127 -14.76 -0.07 -29.24
CA VAL A 127 -15.50 -0.07 -27.97
C VAL A 127 -15.50 1.35 -27.38
N THR A 128 -16.69 1.92 -27.27
CA THR A 128 -16.94 3.21 -26.63
C THR A 128 -17.20 3.03 -25.14
N ALA A 129 -16.37 3.66 -24.30
CA ALA A 129 -16.63 3.78 -22.87
C ALA A 129 -17.82 4.72 -22.62
N LEU A 130 -18.81 4.26 -21.87
CA LEU A 130 -19.99 5.05 -21.48
C LEU A 130 -19.96 5.37 -19.98
N PRO A 131 -20.74 6.36 -19.50
CA PRO A 131 -20.67 6.84 -18.11
C PRO A 131 -20.79 5.72 -17.09
N SER A 132 -19.67 5.39 -16.47
CA SER A 132 -19.51 4.31 -15.51
C SER A 132 -19.31 4.88 -14.10
N THR A 133 -19.77 4.14 -13.09
CA THR A 133 -19.72 4.61 -11.69
C THR A 133 -19.28 3.50 -10.74
N CYS A 134 -18.94 3.86 -9.51
CA CYS A 134 -18.83 2.91 -8.42
C CYS A 134 -19.53 3.39 -7.14
N THR A 135 -19.71 2.45 -6.21
CA THR A 135 -20.10 2.70 -4.82
C THR A 135 -19.03 2.13 -3.91
N VAL A 136 -18.45 2.96 -3.06
CA VAL A 136 -17.50 2.58 -2.01
C VAL A 136 -18.26 2.52 -0.70
N ALA A 137 -18.38 1.32 -0.11
CA ALA A 137 -19.08 1.12 1.16
C ALA A 137 -18.30 1.71 2.34
N ALA A 138 -19.01 2.06 3.41
CA ALA A 138 -18.41 2.50 4.66
C ALA A 138 -17.36 1.49 5.17
N PRO A 139 -16.12 1.91 5.46
CA PRO A 139 -15.07 1.02 5.93
C PRO A 139 -15.33 0.58 7.37
N SER A 140 -15.26 -0.74 7.58
CA SER A 140 -15.14 -1.34 8.91
C SER A 140 -13.67 -1.38 9.31
N VAL A 141 -13.37 -1.09 10.58
CA VAL A 141 -12.00 -1.08 11.12
C VAL A 141 -11.95 -1.96 12.37
N SER A 142 -10.97 -2.83 12.46
CA SER A 142 -10.65 -3.59 13.68
C SER A 142 -9.15 -3.55 13.97
N THR A 143 -8.77 -3.27 15.22
CA THR A 143 -7.37 -3.13 15.64
C THR A 143 -6.95 -4.36 16.46
N SER A 144 -5.75 -4.88 16.23
CA SER A 144 -5.17 -5.94 17.08
C SER A 144 -4.76 -5.40 18.46
N GLY A 145 -4.42 -6.29 19.38
CA GLY A 145 -3.54 -5.90 20.49
C GLY A 145 -2.14 -5.52 19.98
N PRO A 146 -1.33 -4.81 20.79
CA PRO A 146 0.07 -4.56 20.46
C PRO A 146 0.86 -5.86 20.31
N ASP A 147 1.78 -5.91 19.36
CA ASP A 147 2.78 -6.97 19.22
C ASP A 147 4.00 -6.73 20.12
N GLY A 148 5.01 -7.59 20.02
CA GLY A 148 6.22 -7.54 20.85
C GLY A 148 7.10 -6.28 20.67
N GLU A 149 6.85 -5.48 19.63
CA GLU A 149 7.52 -4.20 19.39
C GLU A 149 6.66 -2.99 19.80
N GLY A 150 5.45 -3.23 20.34
CA GLY A 150 4.50 -2.18 20.70
C GLY A 150 3.68 -1.65 19.52
N TYR A 151 3.61 -2.36 18.39
CA TYR A 151 2.83 -1.95 17.22
C TYR A 151 1.47 -2.65 17.19
N VAL A 152 0.43 -1.95 16.76
CA VAL A 152 -0.88 -2.53 16.43
C VAL A 152 -1.03 -2.72 14.93
N THR A 153 -1.90 -3.66 14.54
CA THR A 153 -2.36 -3.79 13.15
C THR A 153 -3.83 -3.42 13.06
N HIS A 154 -4.13 -2.31 12.37
CA HIS A 154 -5.48 -1.98 11.94
C HIS A 154 -5.81 -2.79 10.69
N THR A 155 -6.94 -3.48 10.71
CA THR A 155 -7.52 -4.14 9.53
C THR A 155 -8.76 -3.38 9.11
N ILE A 156 -8.70 -2.77 7.93
CA ILE A 156 -9.76 -2.00 7.31
C ILE A 156 -10.36 -2.84 6.19
N ARG A 157 -11.69 -3.01 6.18
CA ARG A 157 -12.42 -3.70 5.10
C ARG A 157 -13.58 -2.88 4.60
N TYR A 158 -13.69 -2.77 3.29
CA TYR A 158 -14.80 -2.14 2.60
C TYR A 158 -15.09 -2.89 1.29
N ASN A 159 -16.34 -2.81 0.84
CA ASN A 159 -16.71 -3.32 -0.49
C ASN A 159 -16.75 -2.16 -1.49
N VAL A 160 -16.35 -2.45 -2.73
CA VAL A 160 -16.57 -1.58 -3.89
C VAL A 160 -17.47 -2.30 -4.87
N THR A 161 -18.57 -1.67 -5.25
CA THR A 161 -19.45 -2.12 -6.33
C THR A 161 -19.24 -1.21 -7.53
N THR A 162 -18.70 -1.72 -8.63
CA THR A 162 -18.62 -0.99 -9.89
C THR A 162 -19.88 -1.21 -10.72
N LYS A 163 -20.19 -0.22 -11.57
CA LYS A 163 -21.20 -0.27 -12.62
C LYS A 163 -20.55 0.22 -13.90
N CYS A 164 -20.13 -0.73 -14.73
CA CYS A 164 -19.47 -0.48 -16.00
C CYS A 164 -20.52 -0.49 -17.13
N HIS A 165 -20.48 0.54 -17.98
CA HIS A 165 -21.25 0.62 -19.21
C HIS A 165 -20.28 0.88 -20.37
N MET A 166 -20.36 0.06 -21.42
CA MET A 166 -19.66 0.28 -22.68
C MET A 166 -20.54 -0.18 -23.85
N ALA A 167 -20.26 0.36 -25.03
CA ALA A 167 -20.98 0.05 -26.26
C ALA A 167 -20.02 -0.21 -27.43
N THR A 168 -20.50 -0.84 -28.50
CA THR A 168 -19.75 -0.99 -29.75
C THR A 168 -20.67 -0.99 -30.97
N THR A 169 -20.17 -0.49 -32.10
CA THR A 169 -20.82 -0.47 -33.41
C THR A 169 -20.44 -1.67 -34.29
N LYS A 170 -19.66 -2.61 -33.75
CA LYS A 170 -19.20 -3.80 -34.48
C LYS A 170 -20.38 -4.73 -34.77
N ALA A 171 -20.33 -5.40 -35.92
CA ALA A 171 -21.31 -6.42 -36.30
C ALA A 171 -21.32 -7.67 -35.40
N GLU A 172 -20.27 -7.86 -34.59
CA GLU A 172 -20.15 -8.92 -33.59
C GLU A 172 -19.67 -8.32 -32.25
N PRO A 173 -20.06 -8.88 -31.09
CA PRO A 173 -19.59 -8.43 -29.78
C PRO A 173 -18.06 -8.39 -29.66
N SER A 174 -17.52 -7.41 -28.93
CA SER A 174 -16.08 -7.37 -28.67
C SER A 174 -15.65 -8.47 -27.70
N THR A 175 -14.66 -9.27 -28.09
CA THR A 175 -13.99 -10.26 -27.24
C THR A 175 -12.78 -9.68 -26.49
N ALA A 176 -12.50 -8.40 -26.69
CA ALA A 176 -11.33 -7.74 -26.13
C ALA A 176 -11.52 -7.47 -24.62
N PRO A 177 -10.48 -7.66 -23.78
CA PRO A 177 -10.58 -7.38 -22.36
C PRO A 177 -10.81 -5.89 -22.11
N TYR A 178 -11.51 -5.59 -21.02
CA TYR A 178 -11.65 -4.22 -20.53
C TYR A 178 -11.22 -4.13 -19.07
N VAL A 179 -10.82 -2.93 -18.68
CA VAL A 179 -10.49 -2.57 -17.30
C VAL A 179 -11.45 -1.53 -16.77
N ILE A 180 -11.85 -1.69 -15.51
CA ILE A 180 -12.57 -0.69 -14.73
C ILE A 180 -11.57 -0.11 -13.72
N TRP A 181 -11.53 1.21 -13.67
CA TRP A 181 -10.70 2.00 -12.78
C TRP A 181 -11.58 2.76 -11.79
N PHE A 182 -11.24 2.75 -10.51
CA PHE A 182 -11.98 3.47 -9.46
C PHE A 182 -11.05 3.99 -8.34
N GLU A 183 -11.49 5.03 -7.62
CA GLU A 183 -10.77 5.57 -6.46
C GLU A 183 -10.94 4.67 -5.22
N GLY A 184 -9.83 4.41 -4.53
CA GLY A 184 -9.79 3.68 -3.25
C GLY A 184 -9.28 4.55 -2.10
N TYR A 185 -9.35 4.03 -0.87
CA TYR A 185 -8.80 4.74 0.29
C TYR A 185 -7.26 4.75 0.29
N SER A 186 -6.66 5.94 0.34
CA SER A 186 -5.24 6.15 0.64
C SER A 186 -5.01 6.31 2.14
N LEU A 187 -3.92 5.75 2.66
CA LEU A 187 -3.45 5.96 4.02
C LEU A 187 -2.64 7.27 4.10
N CYS A 188 -3.10 8.19 4.93
CA CYS A 188 -2.57 9.54 5.10
C CYS A 188 -2.36 9.88 6.57
N ASP A 189 -1.64 10.97 6.80
CA ASP A 189 -1.30 11.47 8.13
C ASP A 189 -2.07 12.74 8.50
N TYR A 190 -2.56 12.81 9.74
CA TYR A 190 -3.32 13.93 10.29
C TYR A 190 -2.42 15.12 10.66
N TYR A 191 -1.22 14.86 11.19
CA TYR A 191 -0.34 15.89 11.74
C TYR A 191 0.57 16.50 10.69
N THR A 192 1.13 15.68 9.81
CA THR A 192 2.11 16.07 8.78
C THR A 192 1.51 16.21 7.38
N GLY A 193 0.34 15.62 7.11
CA GLY A 193 -0.22 15.53 5.76
C GLY A 193 0.49 14.52 4.85
N THR A 194 1.43 13.74 5.38
CA THR A 194 2.15 12.70 4.65
C THR A 194 1.18 11.64 4.17
N THR A 195 1.19 11.31 2.87
CA THR A 195 0.58 10.07 2.39
C THR A 195 1.57 8.93 2.61
N TYR A 196 1.22 7.95 3.43
CA TYR A 196 2.07 6.79 3.70
C TYR A 196 1.94 5.75 2.60
N PHE A 197 0.71 5.38 2.26
CA PHE A 197 0.45 4.31 1.31
C PHE A 197 -0.78 4.65 0.47
N THR A 198 -0.64 4.49 -0.84
CA THR A 198 -1.77 4.55 -1.76
C THR A 198 -1.80 3.22 -2.51
N PRO A 199 -2.82 2.37 -2.27
CA PRO A 199 -2.92 1.08 -2.93
C PRO A 199 -3.06 1.20 -4.45
N HIS A 200 -2.20 0.51 -5.20
CA HIS A 200 -2.47 0.10 -6.58
C HIS A 200 -2.81 -1.39 -6.60
N LEU A 201 -4.09 -1.74 -6.77
CA LEU A 201 -4.51 -3.12 -6.90
C LEU A 201 -4.84 -3.41 -8.37
N ASP A 202 -4.07 -4.28 -9.03
CA ASP A 202 -4.36 -4.78 -10.38
C ASP A 202 -5.03 -6.15 -10.34
N GLY A 203 -6.37 -6.16 -10.39
CA GLY A 203 -7.20 -7.37 -10.36
C GLY A 203 -7.16 -8.21 -11.64
N ALA A 204 -6.32 -7.89 -12.63
CA ALA A 204 -6.28 -8.57 -13.92
C ALA A 204 -5.75 -10.01 -13.87
N GLU A 205 -4.82 -10.29 -12.96
CA GLU A 205 -4.10 -11.58 -12.91
C GLU A 205 -4.48 -12.48 -11.72
N GLY A 206 -5.46 -12.07 -10.90
CA GLY A 206 -5.95 -12.83 -9.75
C GLY A 206 -6.20 -11.95 -8.52
N PRO A 207 -6.01 -12.48 -7.29
CA PRO A 207 -6.13 -11.68 -6.08
C PRO A 207 -4.98 -10.65 -6.01
N ALA A 208 -5.27 -9.41 -6.43
CA ALA A 208 -4.32 -8.32 -6.39
C ALA A 208 -3.87 -8.01 -4.95
N SER A 209 -2.58 -7.69 -4.78
CA SER A 209 -2.04 -7.18 -3.52
C SER A 209 -0.93 -6.18 -3.76
N ASP A 210 -0.86 -5.17 -2.90
CA ASP A 210 0.17 -4.12 -2.92
C ASP A 210 0.61 -3.81 -1.48
N SER A 211 1.82 -3.26 -1.30
CA SER A 211 2.32 -2.88 0.01
C SER A 211 3.42 -1.83 -0.03
N ALA A 212 3.42 -0.94 0.95
CA ALA A 212 4.50 0.00 1.21
C ALA A 212 4.92 -0.02 2.67
N SER A 213 6.19 0.27 2.93
CA SER A 213 6.73 0.57 4.26
C SER A 213 7.40 1.94 4.19
N VAL A 214 7.01 2.86 5.06
CA VAL A 214 7.42 4.27 5.03
C VAL A 214 7.65 4.76 6.45
N THR A 215 8.70 5.56 6.66
CA THR A 215 8.94 6.26 7.93
C THR A 215 7.90 7.34 8.15
N GLY A 216 7.20 7.28 9.28
CA GLY A 216 6.43 8.39 9.85
C GLY A 216 7.24 9.11 10.91
N GLU A 217 6.98 10.41 11.07
CA GLU A 217 7.65 11.24 12.07
C GLU A 217 6.61 12.12 12.78
N HIS A 218 6.62 12.11 14.11
CA HIS A 218 5.76 12.93 14.97
C HIS A 218 6.43 13.12 16.33
N ASP A 219 6.30 14.31 16.92
CA ASP A 219 6.87 14.67 18.22
C ASP A 219 8.36 14.27 18.40
N GLY A 220 9.17 14.48 17.35
CA GLY A 220 10.59 14.13 17.34
C GLY A 220 10.90 12.63 17.29
N LYS A 221 9.89 11.76 17.22
CA LYS A 221 10.03 10.31 17.09
C LYS A 221 9.81 9.89 15.63
N SER A 222 10.75 9.12 15.08
CA SER A 222 10.58 8.42 13.81
C SER A 222 10.15 6.96 14.06
N PHE A 223 9.19 6.47 13.27
CA PHE A 223 8.63 5.11 13.39
C PHE A 223 8.24 4.56 12.01
N THR A 224 7.99 3.25 11.90
CA THR A 224 7.71 2.60 10.61
C THR A 224 6.23 2.31 10.43
N ILE A 225 5.58 2.91 9.43
CA ILE A 225 4.23 2.52 9.01
C ILE A 225 4.32 1.54 7.84
N THR A 226 3.73 0.35 8.00
CA THR A 226 3.59 -0.63 6.91
C THR A 226 2.13 -0.75 6.51
N GLY A 227 1.80 -0.35 5.28
CA GLY A 227 0.50 -0.58 4.66
C GLY A 227 0.55 -1.78 3.71
N LYS A 228 -0.47 -2.62 3.72
CA LYS A 228 -0.69 -3.67 2.72
C LYS A 228 -2.15 -3.67 2.29
N ALA A 229 -2.42 -3.74 1.00
CA ALA A 229 -3.76 -3.84 0.46
C ALA A 229 -3.94 -5.15 -0.32
N SER A 230 -5.17 -5.66 -0.37
CA SER A 230 -5.57 -6.73 -1.28
C SER A 230 -7.03 -6.60 -1.73
N SER A 231 -7.35 -7.22 -2.86
CA SER A 231 -8.72 -7.30 -3.38
C SER A 231 -9.20 -8.75 -3.54
N GLN A 232 -10.49 -8.97 -3.31
CA GLN A 232 -11.17 -10.22 -3.58
C GLN A 232 -12.48 -9.96 -4.33
N LYS A 233 -12.67 -10.54 -5.52
CA LYS A 233 -13.97 -10.53 -6.22
C LYS A 233 -14.97 -11.36 -5.40
N LEU A 234 -16.10 -10.76 -5.06
CA LEU A 234 -17.20 -11.41 -4.32
C LEU A 234 -18.35 -11.84 -5.24
N ALA A 235 -18.66 -11.03 -6.26
CA ALA A 235 -19.74 -11.29 -7.20
C ALA A 235 -19.51 -10.54 -8.53
N ASP A 236 -20.10 -11.07 -9.60
CA ASP A 236 -20.21 -10.46 -10.92
C ASP A 236 -21.61 -10.68 -11.50
N ALA A 237 -22.14 -9.66 -12.19
CA ALA A 237 -23.43 -9.70 -12.87
C ALA A 237 -23.40 -8.87 -14.16
N GLY A 238 -24.19 -9.27 -15.16
CA GLY A 238 -24.38 -8.50 -16.41
C GLY A 238 -23.19 -8.45 -17.37
N SER A 239 -22.13 -9.22 -17.12
CA SER A 239 -20.84 -9.20 -17.85
C SER A 239 -20.86 -9.70 -19.31
N ASN A 240 -22.02 -9.78 -19.95
CA ASN A 240 -22.17 -10.18 -21.34
C ASN A 240 -22.60 -8.99 -22.21
N TRP A 241 -22.09 -8.95 -23.44
CA TRP A 241 -22.64 -8.08 -24.49
C TRP A 241 -24.06 -8.54 -24.88
N VAL A 242 -24.95 -7.57 -25.03
CA VAL A 242 -26.33 -7.74 -25.51
C VAL A 242 -26.60 -6.78 -26.67
N GLU A 243 -27.57 -7.08 -27.53
CA GLU A 243 -27.99 -6.14 -28.59
C GLU A 243 -28.42 -4.81 -27.95
N SER A 244 -28.00 -3.69 -28.55
CA SER A 244 -28.29 -2.36 -28.01
C SER A 244 -29.73 -1.92 -28.31
N GLU A 245 -30.37 -1.26 -27.34
CA GLU A 245 -31.62 -0.52 -27.57
C GLU A 245 -31.36 0.89 -28.14
N ASN A 246 -30.12 1.37 -28.08
CA ASN A 246 -29.70 2.65 -28.63
C ASN A 246 -29.30 2.49 -30.12
N PRO A 247 -29.97 3.17 -31.07
CA PRO A 247 -29.66 3.05 -32.50
C PRO A 247 -28.25 3.49 -32.91
N ASP A 248 -27.51 4.19 -32.04
CA ASP A 248 -26.12 4.57 -32.28
C ASP A 248 -25.12 3.40 -32.10
N TYR A 249 -25.56 2.27 -31.51
CA TYR A 249 -24.71 1.11 -31.20
C TYR A 249 -25.32 -0.21 -31.68
N THR A 250 -24.49 -1.24 -31.83
CA THR A 250 -24.94 -2.60 -32.17
C THR A 250 -25.05 -3.48 -30.93
N TYR A 251 -24.06 -3.38 -30.03
CA TYR A 251 -24.04 -4.09 -28.76
C TYR A 251 -23.65 -3.19 -27.60
N GLU A 252 -24.16 -3.51 -26.41
CA GLU A 252 -23.82 -2.88 -25.14
C GLU A 252 -23.50 -3.94 -24.08
N ILE A 253 -22.68 -3.58 -23.09
CA ILE A 253 -22.35 -4.40 -21.92
C ILE A 253 -22.51 -3.59 -20.64
N HIS A 254 -23.18 -4.20 -19.65
CA HIS A 254 -23.53 -3.60 -18.36
C HIS A 254 -23.03 -4.47 -17.22
N SER A 255 -21.81 -4.24 -16.74
CA SER A 255 -21.13 -5.11 -15.80
C SER A 255 -21.14 -4.54 -14.38
N ASP A 256 -21.87 -5.20 -13.48
CA ASP A 256 -21.91 -4.91 -12.05
C ASP A 256 -20.95 -5.88 -11.33
N LEU A 257 -19.79 -5.39 -10.86
CA LEU A 257 -18.81 -6.21 -10.12
C LEU A 257 -18.73 -5.79 -8.66
N VAL A 258 -18.58 -6.74 -7.74
CA VAL A 258 -18.39 -6.48 -6.31
C VAL A 258 -17.03 -7.01 -5.86
N TYR A 259 -16.20 -6.13 -5.32
CA TYR A 259 -14.91 -6.45 -4.70
C TYR A 259 -14.95 -6.15 -3.20
N GLN A 260 -14.35 -7.01 -2.37
CA GLN A 260 -13.91 -6.63 -1.04
C GLN A 260 -12.45 -6.17 -1.14
N ILE A 261 -12.19 -4.96 -0.64
CA ILE A 261 -10.83 -4.45 -0.43
C ILE A 261 -10.49 -4.62 1.05
N THR A 262 -9.33 -5.20 1.33
CA THR A 262 -8.75 -5.28 2.68
C THR A 262 -7.46 -4.48 2.69
N LEU A 263 -7.38 -3.50 3.58
CA LEU A 263 -6.16 -2.74 3.87
C LEU A 263 -5.73 -3.10 5.29
N THR A 264 -4.51 -3.57 5.48
CA THR A 264 -3.87 -3.73 6.80
C THR A 264 -2.79 -2.67 6.99
N VAL A 265 -2.78 -2.06 8.16
CA VAL A 265 -1.83 -0.99 8.52
C VAL A 265 -1.20 -1.34 9.85
N ARG A 266 0.12 -1.56 9.88
CA ARG A 266 0.91 -1.70 11.10
C ARG A 266 1.52 -0.36 11.46
N ALA A 267 1.28 0.12 12.67
CA ALA A 267 1.76 1.38 13.23
C ALA A 267 1.93 1.29 14.76
N PRO A 268 2.65 2.21 15.42
CA PRO A 268 2.80 2.20 16.89
C PRO A 268 1.44 2.24 17.60
N ALA A 269 1.31 1.53 18.73
CA ALA A 269 0.05 1.43 19.47
C ALA A 269 -0.45 2.76 20.07
N ASP A 270 0.47 3.70 20.29
CA ASP A 270 0.22 5.06 20.79
C ASP A 270 0.03 6.09 19.66
N TYR A 271 0.14 5.69 18.38
CA TYR A 271 0.03 6.61 17.26
C TYR A 271 -1.41 6.78 16.75
N ASP A 272 -2.00 7.94 17.00
CA ASP A 272 -3.36 8.27 16.61
C ASP A 272 -3.47 9.02 15.25
N GLY A 273 -2.34 9.39 14.63
CA GLY A 273 -2.29 10.27 13.47
C GLY A 273 -2.85 9.71 12.16
N LEU A 274 -3.18 8.41 12.09
CA LEU A 274 -3.56 7.76 10.84
C LEU A 274 -4.96 8.16 10.35
N MET A 275 -5.07 8.35 9.03
CA MET A 275 -6.33 8.61 8.34
C MET A 275 -6.46 7.81 7.05
N LEU A 276 -7.69 7.48 6.69
CA LEU A 276 -8.08 7.06 5.36
C LEU A 276 -8.60 8.29 4.59
N GLY A 277 -8.06 8.58 3.42
CA GLY A 277 -8.55 9.60 2.49
C GLY A 277 -9.10 8.98 1.20
N LEU A 278 -10.31 9.35 0.80
CA LEU A 278 -10.95 8.91 -0.45
C LEU A 278 -11.30 10.14 -1.31
N ASN A 279 -10.94 10.09 -2.60
CA ASN A 279 -11.46 11.06 -3.58
C ASN A 279 -12.89 10.65 -3.97
N VAL A 280 -13.81 11.61 -3.91
CA VAL A 280 -15.25 11.39 -4.19
C VAL A 280 -15.78 12.27 -5.33
N VAL A 281 -14.89 12.92 -6.11
CA VAL A 281 -15.27 13.91 -7.14
C VAL A 281 -14.49 13.75 -8.45
N ASP A 282 -13.17 13.50 -8.40
CA ASP A 282 -12.36 13.41 -9.61
C ASP A 282 -12.58 12.07 -10.34
N GLN A 283 -12.37 12.09 -11.66
CA GLN A 283 -12.26 10.86 -12.44
C GLN A 283 -10.96 10.13 -12.07
N PRO A 284 -11.00 8.80 -11.82
CA PRO A 284 -9.80 8.01 -11.57
C PRO A 284 -8.91 8.00 -12.82
N THR A 285 -7.62 8.26 -12.62
CA THR A 285 -6.62 8.34 -13.70
C THR A 285 -5.67 7.15 -13.66
N ALA A 286 -5.51 6.44 -14.78
CA ALA A 286 -4.69 5.23 -14.97
C ALA A 286 -3.15 5.37 -14.75
N THR A 287 -2.74 6.24 -13.82
CA THR A 287 -1.37 6.60 -13.46
C THR A 287 -1.16 6.38 -11.96
N ASP A 288 0.00 5.86 -11.58
CA ASP A 288 0.36 5.53 -10.19
C ASP A 288 0.82 6.75 -9.36
N ALA A 289 0.16 7.89 -9.58
CA ALA A 289 0.53 9.17 -8.98
C ALA A 289 0.13 9.22 -7.50
N LYS A 290 1.10 8.99 -6.60
CA LYS A 290 0.90 9.08 -5.15
C LYS A 290 0.20 10.39 -4.73
N LEU A 291 -0.79 10.27 -3.83
CA LEU A 291 -1.53 11.42 -3.32
C LEU A 291 -0.59 12.41 -2.63
N ASN A 292 -0.79 13.70 -2.91
CA ASN A 292 -0.08 14.79 -2.26
C ASN A 292 -1.09 15.79 -1.70
N LEU A 293 -1.33 15.73 -0.39
CA LEU A 293 -2.33 16.56 0.29
C LEU A 293 -1.99 18.07 0.29
N SER A 294 -0.71 18.42 0.08
CA SER A 294 -0.28 19.82 -0.02
C SER A 294 -0.73 20.48 -1.32
N THR A 295 -0.88 19.71 -2.41
CA THR A 295 -1.27 20.22 -3.74
C THR A 295 -2.66 19.77 -4.22
N ALA A 296 -3.25 18.74 -3.61
CA ALA A 296 -4.58 18.26 -3.95
C ALA A 296 -5.70 19.28 -3.64
N ASN A 297 -6.80 19.23 -4.41
CA ASN A 297 -8.03 19.93 -4.06
C ASN A 297 -8.77 19.18 -2.95
N LEU A 298 -8.49 19.52 -1.70
CA LEU A 298 -8.99 18.81 -0.52
C LEU A 298 -10.52 18.79 -0.38
N SER A 299 -11.26 19.68 -1.08
CA SER A 299 -12.73 19.64 -1.13
C SER A 299 -13.28 18.40 -1.85
N HIS A 300 -12.49 17.79 -2.74
CA HIS A 300 -12.81 16.55 -3.44
C HIS A 300 -12.63 15.30 -2.56
N TYR A 301 -12.01 15.43 -1.39
CA TYR A 301 -11.65 14.31 -0.54
C TYR A 301 -12.54 14.22 0.71
N ARG A 302 -12.70 13.01 1.22
CA ARG A 302 -13.31 12.73 2.53
C ARG A 302 -12.33 11.91 3.36
N PHE A 303 -12.18 12.29 4.62
CA PHE A 303 -11.19 11.69 5.51
C PHE A 303 -11.86 11.05 6.72
N VAL A 304 -11.30 9.93 7.18
CA VAL A 304 -11.75 9.19 8.37
C VAL A 304 -10.50 8.82 9.18
N ARG A 305 -10.45 9.20 10.46
CA ARG A 305 -9.37 8.79 11.37
C ARG A 305 -9.46 7.29 11.69
N ILE A 306 -8.31 6.64 11.84
CA ILE A 306 -8.20 5.24 12.28
C ILE A 306 -7.16 5.17 13.41
N GLY A 307 -7.54 4.67 14.58
CA GLY A 307 -6.82 4.95 15.83
C GLY A 307 -7.67 5.84 16.72
#